data_AF-A0A7C7QKB9-F1
#
_entry.id   AF-A0A7C7QKB9-F1
#
_cell.length_a   1.000
_cell.length_b   1.000
_cell.length_c   1.000
_cell.angle_alpha   90.00
_cell.angle_beta   90.00
_cell.angle_gamma   90.00
#
_symmetry.space_group_name_H-M   'P 1'
#
loop_
_entity.id
_entity.type
_entity.pdbx_description
1 polymer ?
#
loop_
_entity_poly.entity_id
_entity_poly.type
_entity_poly.pdbx_seq_one_letter_code
_entity_poly.pdbx_strand_id
1 'polypeptide(L)'
;MLNTLAIYQDLSSCMDDKAAKKLAEILGRVYEEVAQAVTKKEFNELKEIVRDLAHAQERTESRIEELAHAQERTESRIEELAHAQE
;
A
#
# COMPACT_ATOMS: atom_id res chain seq x y z
N MET A 1 20.56 -4.01 -13.80
CA MET A 1 21.46 -2.94 -13.31
C MET A 1 21.87 -2.10 -14.50
N LEU A 2 21.80 -0.78 -14.38
CA LEU A 2 22.29 0.13 -15.42
C LEU A 2 23.81 -0.06 -15.57
N ASN A 3 24.29 -0.23 -16.80
CA ASN A 3 25.73 -0.34 -17.04
C ASN A 3 26.32 1.06 -17.28
N THR A 4 26.61 1.76 -16.19
CA THR A 4 27.15 3.13 -16.20
C THR A 4 28.47 3.23 -16.97
N LEU A 5 29.25 2.15 -17.02
CA LEU A 5 30.51 2.10 -17.78
C LEU A 5 30.25 2.13 -19.30
N ALA A 6 29.28 1.35 -19.79
CA ALA A 6 28.91 1.37 -21.21
C ALA A 6 28.36 2.74 -21.64
N ILE A 7 27.51 3.35 -20.80
CA ILE A 7 26.96 4.69 -21.04
C ILE A 7 28.08 5.74 -21.10
N TYR A 8 29.02 5.69 -20.17
CA TYR A 8 30.17 6.58 -20.19
C TYR A 8 31.02 6.40 -21.45
N GLN A 9 31.30 5.15 -21.87
CA GLN A 9 32.06 4.86 -23.08
C GLN A 9 31.38 5.42 -24.34
N ASP A 10 30.07 5.24 -24.47
CA ASP A 10 29.30 5.79 -25.58
C ASP A 10 29.30 7.32 -25.57
N LEU A 11 29.12 7.96 -24.42
CA LEU A 11 29.17 9.42 -24.29
C LEU A 11 30.57 9.97 -24.61
N SER A 12 31.64 9.34 -24.13
CA SER A 12 33.02 9.75 -24.41
C SER A 12 33.40 9.65 -25.89
N SER A 13 32.60 8.95 -26.72
CA SER A 13 32.81 8.94 -28.18
C SER A 13 32.31 10.21 -28.89
N CYS A 14 31.44 11.01 -28.24
CA CYS A 14 30.78 12.16 -28.85
C CYS A 14 30.95 13.49 -28.09
N MET A 15 31.53 13.50 -26.89
CA MET A 15 31.80 14.70 -26.09
C MET A 15 33.08 14.57 -25.25
N ASP A 16 33.48 15.63 -24.56
CA ASP A 16 34.65 15.60 -23.70
C ASP A 16 34.47 14.71 -22.46
N ASP A 17 35.59 14.19 -21.96
CA ASP A 17 35.63 13.21 -20.87
C ASP A 17 34.92 13.69 -19.59
N LYS A 18 35.07 14.98 -19.27
CA LYS A 18 34.50 15.57 -18.06
C LYS A 18 32.97 15.67 -18.18
N ALA A 19 32.48 16.08 -19.35
CA ALA A 19 31.04 16.10 -19.64
C ALA A 19 30.44 14.69 -19.65
N ALA A 20 31.09 13.73 -20.32
CA ALA A 20 30.65 12.35 -20.42
C ALA A 20 30.54 11.69 -19.04
N LYS A 21 31.57 11.84 -18.18
CA LYS A 21 31.56 11.34 -16.80
C LYS A 21 30.44 11.95 -15.99
N LYS A 22 30.24 13.27 -16.08
CA LYS A 22 29.20 13.96 -15.31
C LYS A 22 27.80 13.51 -15.71
N LEU A 23 27.55 13.32 -17.00
CA LEU A 23 26.27 12.83 -17.51
C LEU A 23 26.03 11.37 -17.12
N ALA A 24 27.03 10.50 -17.22
CA ALA A 24 26.90 9.11 -16.78
C ALA A 24 26.57 9.00 -15.28
N GLU A 25 27.19 9.84 -14.43
CA GLU A 25 26.86 9.94 -13.00
C GLU A 25 25.41 10.41 -12.76
N ILE A 26 24.94 11.42 -13.52
CA ILE A 26 23.57 11.93 -13.40
C ILE A 26 22.56 10.88 -13.85
N LEU A 27 22.80 10.23 -15.00
CA LEU A 27 21.94 9.17 -15.53
C LEU A 27 21.87 7.97 -14.60
N GLY A 28 22.99 7.61 -13.95
CA GLY A 28 23.01 6.60 -12.90
C GLY A 28 22.07 6.93 -11.75
N ARG A 29 22.16 8.16 -11.21
CA ARG A 29 21.28 8.63 -10.13
C ARG A 29 19.80 8.66 -10.54
N VAL A 30 19.49 9.21 -11.71
CA VAL A 30 18.12 9.25 -12.23
C VAL A 30 17.56 7.84 -12.41
N TYR A 31 18.36 6.89 -12.89
CA TYR A 31 17.93 5.51 -13.00
C TYR A 31 17.65 4.87 -11.64
N GLU A 32 18.49 5.11 -10.63
CA GLU A 32 18.26 4.62 -9.26
C GLU A 32 16.96 5.18 -8.67
N GLU A 33 16.71 6.48 -8.83
CA GLU A 33 15.46 7.12 -8.40
C GLU A 33 14.24 6.54 -9.11
N VAL A 34 14.31 6.33 -10.43
CA VAL A 34 13.21 5.74 -11.21
C VAL A 34 13.02 4.26 -10.85
N ALA A 35 14.09 3.51 -10.61
CA ALA A 35 14.02 2.11 -10.22
C ALA A 35 13.42 1.91 -8.82
N GLN A 36 13.56 2.89 -7.93
CA GLN A 36 12.94 2.90 -6.61
C GLN A 36 11.53 3.50 -6.60
N ALA A 37 11.12 4.15 -7.68
CA ALA A 37 9.80 4.76 -7.76
C ALA A 37 8.70 3.69 -7.80
N VAL A 38 7.70 3.85 -6.93
CA VAL A 38 6.49 3.01 -6.96
C VAL A 38 5.79 3.19 -8.30
N THR A 39 5.50 2.08 -8.97
CA THR A 39 4.82 2.13 -10.26
C THR A 39 3.33 2.41 -10.09
N LYS A 40 2.71 3.00 -11.12
CA LYS A 40 1.24 3.18 -11.15
C LYS A 40 0.50 1.84 -11.00
N LYS A 41 1.10 0.75 -11.48
CA LYS A 41 0.54 -0.60 -11.36
C LYS A 41 0.50 -1.04 -9.89
N GLU A 42 1.64 -1.00 -9.20
CA GLU A 42 1.73 -1.35 -7.76
C GLU A 42 0.83 -0.47 -6.90
N PHE A 43 0.76 0.83 -7.22
CA PHE A 43 -0.14 1.75 -6.53
C PHE A 43 -1.62 1.39 -6.74
N ASN A 44 -2.01 1.03 -7.96
CA ASN A 44 -3.38 0.60 -8.23
C ASN A 44 -3.69 -0.73 -7.55
N GLU A 45 -2.76 -1.69 -7.54
CA GLU A 45 -2.92 -2.95 -6.80
C GLU A 45 -3.12 -2.70 -5.30
N LEU A 46 -2.31 -1.82 -4.69
CA LEU A 46 -2.48 -1.41 -3.31
C LEU A 46 -3.85 -0.76 -3.07
N LYS A 47 -4.31 0.10 -4.00
CA LYS A 47 -5.62 0.76 -3.90
C LYS A 47 -6.78 -0.23 -3.92
N GLU A 48 -6.69 -1.30 -4.71
CA GLU A 48 -7.69 -2.36 -4.74
C GLU A 48 -7.68 -3.14 -3.42
N ILE A 49 -6.50 -3.53 -2.92
CA ILE A 49 -6.37 -4.22 -1.61
C ILE A 49 -6.98 -3.38 -0.49
N VAL A 50 -6.72 -2.07 -0.46
CA VAL A 50 -7.27 -1.16 0.55
C VAL A 50 -8.80 -1.07 0.44
N ARG A 51 -9.36 -1.10 -0.78
CA ARG A 51 -10.82 -1.12 -0.97
C ARG A 51 -11.44 -2.42 -0.45
N ASP A 52 -10.82 -3.56 -0.76
CA ASP A 52 -11.28 -4.86 -0.29
C ASP A 52 -11.23 -4.96 1.24
N LEU A 53 -10.18 -4.41 1.85
CA LEU A 53 -10.05 -4.34 3.31
C LEU A 53 -11.15 -3.47 3.94
N ALA A 54 -11.46 -2.32 3.33
CA ALA A 54 -12.54 -1.45 3.81
C ALA A 54 -13.90 -2.17 3.76
N HIS A 55 -14.20 -2.90 2.67
CA HIS A 55 -15.42 -3.70 2.58
C HIS A 55 -15.46 -4.87 3.59
N ALA A 56 -14.33 -5.52 3.84
CA ALA A 56 -14.24 -6.56 4.87
C ALA A 56 -14.46 -5.99 6.27
N GLN A 57 -13.98 -4.77 6.52
CA GLN A 57 -14.19 -4.06 7.79
C GLN A 57 -15.67 -3.68 7.97
N GLU A 58 -16.33 -3.09 6.97
CA GLU A 58 -17.76 -2.75 7.01
C GLU A 58 -18.63 -3.98 7.34
N ARG A 59 -18.34 -5.13 6.73
CA ARG A 59 -19.03 -6.40 7.04
C ARG A 59 -18.78 -6.87 8.47
N THR A 60 -17.61 -6.59 9.01
CA THR A 60 -17.26 -6.95 10.40
C THR A 60 -18.00 -6.05 11.37
N GLU A 61 -18.05 -4.74 11.09
CA GLU A 61 -18.80 -3.75 11.88
C GLU A 61 -20.29 -4.10 11.94
N SER A 62 -20.92 -4.39 10.79
CA SER A 62 -22.32 -4.81 10.74
C SER A 62 -22.59 -6.09 11.56
N ARG A 63 -21.70 -7.09 11.51
CA ARG A 63 -21.85 -8.30 12.33
C ARG A 63 -21.68 -8.04 13.83
N ILE A 64 -20.83 -7.08 14.20
CA ILE A 64 -20.65 -6.68 15.60
C ILE A 64 -21.91 -5.96 16.10
N GLU A 65 -22.51 -5.09 15.30
CA GLU A 65 -23.78 -4.43 15.64
C GLU A 65 -24.92 -5.45 15.82
N GLU A 66 -25.04 -6.43 14.92
CA GLU A 66 -26.01 -7.52 15.07
C GLU A 66 -25.81 -8.33 16.36
N LEU A 67 -24.55 -8.62 16.71
CA LEU A 67 -24.22 -9.33 17.96
C LEU A 67 -24.56 -8.49 19.19
N ALA A 68 -24.28 -7.18 19.17
CA ALA A 68 -24.62 -6.28 20.26
C ALA A 68 -26.14 -6.23 20.50
N HIS A 69 -26.94 -6.14 19.44
CA HIS A 69 -28.40 -6.19 19.56
C HIS A 69 -28.92 -7.55 20.04
N ALA A 70 -28.32 -8.66 19.60
CA ALA A 70 -28.68 -9.99 20.10
C ALA A 70 -28.34 -10.14 21.58
N GLN A 71 -27.23 -9.54 22.02
CA GLN A 71 -26.82 -9.50 23.42
C GLN A 71 -27.78 -8.68 24.27
N GLU A 72 -28.14 -7.46 23.85
CA GLU A 72 -29.13 -6.60 24.53
C GLU A 72 -30.47 -7.32 24.74
N ARG A 73 -30.97 -8.01 23.70
CA ARG A 73 -32.19 -8.82 23.80
C ARG A 73 -32.05 -9.99 24.78
N THR A 74 -30.86 -10.56 24.88
CA THR A 74 -30.60 -11.67 25.81
C THR A 74 -30.53 -11.16 27.24
N GLU A 75 -29.86 -10.03 27.47
CA GLU A 75 -29.78 -9.36 28.78
C GLU A 75 -31.17 -8.96 29.28
N SER A 76 -31.99 -8.32 28.44
CA SER A 76 -33.38 -7.99 28.79
C SER A 76 -34.22 -9.21 29.17
N ARG A 77 -34.11 -10.32 28.45
CA ARG A 77 -34.82 -11.57 28.78
C ARG A 77 -34.32 -12.20 30.09
N ILE A 78 -33.03 -12.07 30.39
CA ILE A 78 -32.46 -12.55 31.66
C ILE A 78 -32.98 -11.69 32.82
N GLU A 79 -33.04 -10.37 32.65
CA GLU A 79 -33.61 -9.46 33.66
C GLU A 79 -35.09 -9.77 33.94
N GLU A 80 -35.90 -9.97 32.89
CA GLU A 80 -37.30 -10.38 33.03
C GLU A 80 -37.44 -11.71 33.79
N LEU A 81 -36.62 -12.71 33.46
CA LEU A 81 -36.63 -14.00 34.13
C LEU A 81 -36.15 -13.92 35.58
N ALA A 82 -35.21 -13.04 35.90
CA ALA A 82 -34.76 -12.79 37.27
C ALA A 82 -35.88 -12.15 38.08
N HIS A 83 -36.53 -11.11 37.55
CA HIS A 83 -37.67 -10.46 38.21
C HIS A 83 -38.86 -11.40 38.41
N ALA A 84 -39.12 -12.33 37.48
CA ALA A 84 -40.20 -13.30 37.64
C ALA A 84 -39.93 -14.37 38.74
N GLN A 85 -38.68 -14.47 39.22
CA GLN A 85 -38.26 -15.42 40.26
C GLN A 85 -38.10 -14.78 41.65
N GLU A 86 -38.24 -13.46 41.76
CA GLU A 86 -38.37 -12.72 43.03
C GLU A 86 -39.81 -12.76 43.56
#